data_AF-A0A935ZLC9-F1
#
_entry.id   AF-A0A935ZLC9-F1
#
_cell.length_a   1.000
_cell.length_b   1.000
_cell.length_c   1.000
_cell.angle_alpha   90.00
_cell.angle_beta   90.00
_cell.angle_gamma   90.00
#
_symmetry.space_group_name_H-M   'P 1'
#
loop_
_entity.id
_entity.type
_entity.pdbx_description
1 polymer ?
#
loop_
_entity_poly.entity_id
_entity_poly.type
_entity_poly.pdbx_seq_one_letter_code
_entity_poly.pdbx_strand_id
1 'polypeptide(L)'
;MKFTRRDSTFERSSHERTPTPNVPLASGTLALDRWAQGVRFGGGELDLGALGGAQRIGVNLVELAPGRQSCPRHWHVKEEEHFYVLSGRCVLRSGDDRHDMGPGDYVCFPANTGIAHAFENPFAEPCRLLAIGNRDPDEIAVYPDSGKMKLRALDRIVPLPPQGLDYWTGEATEVELGDAAGDDPRARAARAAERIDREDEAREKQVDEDLAAMKKRLGLE
;
A
#
# COMPACT_ATOMS: atom_id res chain seq x y z
N MET A 1 9.33 -13.75 -0.10
CA MET A 1 8.90 -14.13 -1.47
C MET A 1 8.96 -12.88 -2.34
N LYS A 2 9.45 -13.03 -3.57
CA LYS A 2 10.23 -12.02 -4.32
C LYS A 2 9.51 -10.69 -4.59
N PHE A 3 10.02 -9.63 -3.94
CA PHE A 3 10.01 -8.28 -4.49
C PHE A 3 11.04 -8.23 -5.62
N THR A 4 10.60 -8.14 -6.87
CA THR A 4 11.49 -7.75 -7.97
C THR A 4 11.34 -6.26 -8.21
N ARG A 5 12.41 -5.52 -7.92
CA ARG A 5 12.68 -4.17 -8.46
C ARG A 5 12.30 -4.12 -9.93
N ARG A 6 11.62 -3.04 -10.34
CA ARG A 6 11.83 -2.45 -11.66
C ARG A 6 12.29 -1.02 -11.44
N ASP A 7 13.44 -0.74 -12.04
CA ASP A 7 14.11 0.54 -12.03
C ASP A 7 13.23 1.64 -12.61
N SER A 8 13.50 2.84 -12.12
CA SER A 8 12.83 4.08 -12.46
C SER A 8 13.23 4.57 -13.85
N THR A 9 12.25 4.92 -14.67
CA THR A 9 12.31 6.07 -15.58
C THR A 9 10.89 6.57 -15.77
N PHE A 10 10.52 7.58 -14.98
CA PHE A 10 9.27 8.32 -15.17
C PHE A 10 9.51 9.38 -16.24
N GLU A 11 9.45 9.00 -17.51
CA GLU A 11 9.29 9.98 -18.59
C GLU A 11 7.84 10.47 -18.59
N ARG A 12 7.63 11.72 -18.16
CA ARG A 12 6.38 12.44 -18.34
C ARG A 12 6.19 12.75 -19.82
N SER A 13 5.54 11.85 -20.54
CA SER A 13 4.90 12.20 -21.81
C SER A 13 3.52 12.81 -21.50
N SER A 14 3.43 14.13 -21.66
CA SER A 14 2.24 14.96 -21.52
C SER A 14 1.25 14.74 -22.67
N HIS A 15 0.71 13.52 -22.78
CA HIS A 15 -0.50 13.28 -23.55
C HIS A 15 -1.63 13.04 -22.55
N GLU A 16 -2.45 14.07 -22.35
CA GLU A 16 -3.78 13.95 -21.75
C GLU A 16 -4.60 12.96 -22.59
N ARG A 17 -4.47 11.68 -22.27
CA ARG A 17 -5.43 10.67 -22.72
C ARG A 17 -6.71 10.93 -21.95
N THR A 18 -7.64 11.66 -22.55
CA THR A 18 -9.04 11.59 -22.16
C THR A 18 -9.40 10.11 -22.17
N PRO A 19 -9.78 9.48 -21.04
CA PRO A 19 -10.08 8.06 -21.03
C PRO A 19 -11.30 7.84 -21.93
N THR A 20 -11.07 7.28 -23.12
CA THR A 20 -12.13 6.78 -23.98
C THR A 20 -12.88 5.70 -23.20
N PRO A 21 -14.23 5.66 -23.23
CA PRO A 21 -14.96 4.55 -22.64
C PRO A 21 -14.44 3.24 -23.24
N ASN A 22 -13.98 2.34 -22.38
CA ASN A 22 -13.53 1.03 -22.83
C ASN A 22 -14.71 0.24 -23.43
N VAL A 23 -14.43 -0.62 -24.41
CA VAL A 23 -15.40 -1.59 -24.95
C VAL A 23 -15.88 -2.49 -23.80
N PRO A 24 -17.17 -2.90 -23.75
CA PRO A 24 -17.66 -3.81 -22.72
C PRO A 24 -16.80 -5.06 -22.58
N LEU A 25 -16.44 -5.40 -21.35
CA LEU A 25 -15.65 -6.59 -21.01
C LEU A 25 -16.59 -7.66 -20.43
N ALA A 26 -16.50 -8.88 -20.96
CA ALA A 26 -17.16 -10.03 -20.35
C ALA A 26 -16.24 -10.61 -19.26
N SER A 27 -16.53 -10.35 -17.98
CA SER A 27 -15.69 -10.84 -16.88
C SER A 27 -15.49 -12.36 -16.88
N GLY A 28 -16.47 -13.12 -17.37
CA GLY A 28 -16.39 -14.58 -17.51
C GLY A 28 -15.37 -15.09 -18.53
N THR A 29 -14.84 -14.22 -19.41
CA THR A 29 -13.77 -14.59 -20.36
C THR A 29 -12.38 -14.25 -19.85
N LEU A 30 -12.27 -13.63 -18.67
CA LEU A 30 -11.02 -13.21 -18.07
C LEU A 30 -10.63 -14.16 -16.94
N ALA A 31 -9.34 -14.46 -16.84
CA ALA A 31 -8.82 -15.25 -15.73
C ALA A 31 -8.80 -14.38 -14.46
N LEU A 32 -9.20 -14.97 -13.33
CA LEU A 32 -9.00 -14.34 -12.03
C LEU A 32 -7.53 -14.46 -11.63
N ASP A 33 -6.98 -13.40 -11.04
CA ASP A 33 -5.68 -13.42 -10.39
C ASP A 33 -5.78 -14.25 -9.10
N ARG A 34 -5.28 -15.48 -9.17
CA ARG A 34 -5.35 -16.46 -8.08
C ARG A 34 -4.26 -16.21 -7.05
N TRP A 35 -4.62 -16.30 -5.78
CA TRP A 35 -3.67 -16.12 -4.68
C TRP A 35 -4.07 -16.91 -3.44
N ALA A 36 -3.10 -17.16 -2.57
CA ALA A 36 -3.31 -17.78 -1.26
C ALA A 36 -2.24 -17.32 -0.28
N GLN A 37 -2.61 -17.21 0.99
CA GLN A 37 -1.69 -16.94 2.09
C GLN A 37 -2.00 -17.90 3.25
N GLY A 38 -1.15 -18.92 3.40
CA GLY A 38 -1.37 -20.01 4.34
C GLY A 38 -2.65 -20.80 4.04
N VAL A 39 -3.25 -21.36 5.10
CA VAL A 39 -4.48 -22.16 4.99
C VAL A 39 -5.77 -21.34 5.07
N ARG A 40 -5.71 -20.14 5.65
CA ARG A 40 -6.89 -19.33 5.95
C ARG A 40 -7.30 -18.38 4.82
N PHE A 41 -6.33 -17.76 4.14
CA PHE A 41 -6.62 -16.73 3.14
C PHE A 41 -6.36 -17.24 1.73
N GLY A 42 -7.17 -16.80 0.78
CA GLY A 42 -6.99 -17.10 -0.63
C GLY A 42 -8.28 -16.99 -1.43
N GLY A 43 -8.12 -16.92 -2.75
CA GLY A 43 -9.23 -16.67 -3.66
C GLY A 43 -8.78 -16.33 -5.07
N GLY A 44 -9.61 -15.58 -5.76
CA GLY A 44 -9.28 -14.94 -7.02
C GLY A 44 -9.81 -13.51 -7.05
N GLU A 45 -9.14 -12.62 -7.77
CA GLU A 45 -9.59 -11.24 -7.95
C GLU A 45 -9.47 -10.80 -9.40
N LEU A 46 -10.29 -9.86 -9.81
CA LEU A 46 -10.17 -9.16 -11.07
C LEU A 46 -10.54 -7.69 -10.85
N ASP A 47 -9.57 -6.80 -11.00
CA ASP A 47 -9.78 -5.35 -10.91
C ASP A 47 -10.42 -4.81 -12.19
N LEU A 48 -11.75 -4.95 -12.26
CA LEU A 48 -12.57 -4.46 -13.36
C LEU A 48 -12.42 -2.94 -13.52
N GLY A 49 -12.24 -2.21 -12.42
CA GLY A 49 -11.97 -0.78 -12.42
C GLY A 49 -10.69 -0.45 -13.19
N ALA A 50 -9.57 -1.08 -12.84
CA ALA A 50 -8.29 -0.87 -13.53
C ALA A 50 -8.34 -1.30 -15.00
N LEU A 51 -8.97 -2.44 -15.31
CA LEU A 51 -9.20 -2.88 -16.70
C LEU A 51 -10.07 -1.88 -17.48
N GLY A 52 -10.99 -1.21 -16.80
CA GLY A 52 -11.82 -0.12 -17.30
C GLY A 52 -11.13 1.25 -17.34
N GLY A 53 -9.90 1.38 -16.86
CA GLY A 53 -9.18 2.65 -16.75
C GLY A 53 -9.66 3.55 -15.61
N ALA A 54 -10.45 3.03 -14.66
CA ALA A 54 -10.95 3.78 -13.52
C ALA A 54 -9.82 4.15 -12.55
N GLN A 55 -9.82 5.41 -12.11
CA GLN A 55 -8.83 5.95 -11.19
C GLN A 55 -9.39 6.24 -9.80
N ARG A 56 -10.66 6.66 -9.71
CA ARG A 56 -11.26 7.16 -8.46
C ARG A 56 -12.05 6.11 -7.70
N ILE A 57 -12.69 5.19 -8.42
CA ILE A 57 -13.52 4.13 -7.86
C ILE A 57 -12.89 2.80 -8.25
N GLY A 58 -12.60 1.97 -7.25
CA GLY A 58 -12.26 0.57 -7.43
C GLY A 58 -13.53 -0.24 -7.64
N VAL A 59 -13.49 -1.16 -8.60
CA VAL A 59 -14.53 -2.17 -8.81
C VAL A 59 -13.82 -3.49 -9.00
N ASN A 60 -13.90 -4.36 -8.01
CA ASN A 60 -13.22 -5.65 -8.00
C ASN A 60 -14.25 -6.77 -8.02
N LEU A 61 -14.09 -7.73 -8.93
CA LEU A 61 -14.73 -9.03 -8.82
C LEU A 61 -13.87 -9.91 -7.92
N VAL A 62 -14.39 -10.24 -6.74
CA VAL A 62 -13.70 -11.06 -5.74
C VAL A 62 -14.34 -12.44 -5.71
N GLU A 63 -13.51 -13.49 -5.78
CA GLU A 63 -13.90 -14.87 -5.55
C GLU A 63 -13.29 -15.38 -4.24
N LEU A 64 -14.15 -15.77 -3.31
CA LEU A 64 -13.79 -16.49 -2.09
C LEU A 64 -13.77 -17.99 -2.38
N ALA A 65 -12.58 -18.59 -2.33
CA ALA A 65 -12.44 -20.03 -2.48
C ALA A 65 -13.02 -20.80 -1.27
N PRO A 66 -13.43 -22.06 -1.45
CA PRO A 66 -13.92 -22.91 -0.35
C PRO A 66 -12.96 -22.97 0.83
N GLY A 67 -13.48 -22.76 2.04
CA GLY A 67 -12.74 -22.75 3.29
C GLY A 67 -11.83 -21.53 3.49
N ARG A 68 -11.93 -20.48 2.67
CA ARG A 68 -11.03 -19.31 2.70
C ARG A 68 -11.72 -18.02 3.15
N GLN A 69 -10.89 -17.07 3.58
CA GLN A 69 -11.26 -15.69 3.92
C GLN A 69 -10.64 -14.71 2.91
N SER A 70 -11.38 -13.65 2.53
CA SER A 70 -10.95 -12.67 1.53
C SER A 70 -9.74 -11.85 1.97
N CYS A 71 -9.75 -11.35 3.20
CA CYS A 71 -8.74 -10.43 3.71
C CYS A 71 -8.74 -10.43 5.24
N PRO A 72 -7.69 -9.94 5.91
CA PRO A 72 -7.74 -9.68 7.34
C PRO A 72 -8.90 -8.74 7.70
N ARG A 73 -9.53 -8.95 8.86
CA ARG A 73 -10.64 -8.10 9.31
C ARG A 73 -10.16 -6.65 9.46
N HIS A 74 -10.88 -5.71 8.85
CA HIS A 74 -10.46 -4.32 8.80
C HIS A 74 -11.61 -3.34 8.64
N TRP A 75 -11.36 -2.06 8.89
CA TRP A 75 -12.24 -0.96 8.53
C TRP A 75 -11.41 0.18 7.93
N HIS A 76 -12.08 1.05 7.18
CA HIS A 76 -11.47 2.17 6.47
C HIS A 76 -11.80 3.50 7.14
N VAL A 77 -10.80 4.38 7.23
CA VAL A 77 -10.96 5.73 7.81
C VAL A 77 -11.51 6.72 6.78
N LYS A 78 -11.11 6.64 5.50
CA LYS A 78 -11.54 7.59 4.46
C LYS A 78 -12.35 6.97 3.33
N GLU A 79 -12.21 5.67 3.11
CA GLU A 79 -12.91 4.93 2.06
C GLU A 79 -14.23 4.35 2.56
N GLU A 80 -15.28 4.53 1.78
CA GLU A 80 -16.49 3.73 1.86
C GLU A 80 -16.29 2.46 1.02
N GLU A 81 -16.81 1.34 1.50
CA GLU A 81 -16.72 0.05 0.80
C GLU A 81 -18.08 -0.65 0.73
N HIS A 82 -18.47 -1.05 -0.46
CA HIS A 82 -19.72 -1.73 -0.77
C HIS A 82 -19.45 -3.13 -1.27
N PHE A 83 -20.35 -4.04 -0.92
CA PHE A 83 -20.31 -5.40 -1.38
C PHE A 83 -21.67 -5.87 -1.89
N TYR A 84 -21.65 -6.58 -3.02
CA TYR A 84 -22.83 -7.19 -3.61
C TYR A 84 -22.52 -8.61 -4.04
N VAL A 85 -23.25 -9.61 -3.52
CA VAL A 85 -23.00 -11.02 -3.83
C VAL A 85 -23.63 -11.39 -5.16
N LEU A 86 -22.82 -11.94 -6.07
CA LEU A 86 -23.23 -12.33 -7.41
C LEU A 86 -23.64 -13.80 -7.49
N SER A 87 -22.90 -14.69 -6.81
CA SER A 87 -23.12 -16.14 -6.85
C SER A 87 -22.48 -16.83 -5.65
N GLY A 88 -22.98 -18.00 -5.27
CA GLY A 88 -22.48 -18.75 -4.11
C GLY A 88 -22.96 -18.13 -2.79
N ARG A 89 -22.34 -18.52 -1.68
CA ARG A 89 -22.68 -18.01 -0.34
C ARG A 89 -21.41 -17.77 0.46
N CYS A 90 -21.45 -16.79 1.34
CA CYS A 90 -20.38 -16.49 2.28
C CYS A 90 -20.95 -16.07 3.64
N VAL A 91 -20.07 -15.96 4.62
CA VAL A 91 -20.35 -15.38 5.93
C VAL A 91 -19.61 -14.06 6.02
N LEU A 92 -20.36 -12.97 6.15
CA LEU A 92 -19.82 -11.67 6.54
C LEU A 92 -19.61 -11.67 8.05
N ARG A 93 -18.40 -11.30 8.49
CA ARG A 93 -18.15 -10.85 9.86
C ARG A 93 -18.18 -9.34 9.87
N SER A 94 -19.04 -8.73 10.68
CA SER A 94 -19.19 -7.27 10.78
C SER A 94 -19.21 -6.87 12.25
N GLY A 95 -18.16 -6.20 12.72
CA GLY A 95 -18.00 -5.97 14.16
C GLY A 95 -17.94 -7.31 14.91
N ASP A 96 -18.86 -7.49 15.84
CA ASP A 96 -19.03 -8.73 16.62
C ASP A 96 -20.05 -9.70 16.00
N ASP A 97 -20.78 -9.25 14.97
CA ASP A 97 -21.84 -10.02 14.33
C ASP A 97 -21.35 -10.87 13.16
N ARG A 98 -22.13 -11.91 12.86
CA ARG A 98 -21.97 -12.79 11.70
C ARG A 98 -23.26 -12.87 10.92
N HIS A 99 -23.17 -12.70 9.60
CA HIS A 99 -24.31 -12.73 8.69
C HIS A 99 -24.03 -13.68 7.53
N ASP A 100 -24.94 -14.62 7.28
CA ASP A 100 -24.94 -15.38 6.04
C ASP A 100 -25.36 -14.45 4.90
N MET A 101 -24.62 -14.48 3.79
CA MET A 101 -24.93 -13.73 2.58
C MET A 101 -24.97 -14.66 1.38
N GLY A 102 -25.92 -14.42 0.49
CA GLY A 102 -26.13 -15.12 -0.77
C GLY A 102 -26.42 -14.17 -1.92
N PRO A 103 -26.68 -14.70 -3.14
CA PRO A 103 -26.79 -13.89 -4.33
C PRO A 103 -27.92 -12.85 -4.22
N GLY A 104 -27.61 -11.59 -4.52
CA GLY A 104 -28.53 -10.46 -4.38
C GLY A 104 -28.38 -9.67 -3.08
N ASP A 105 -27.69 -10.23 -2.08
CA ASP A 105 -27.45 -9.53 -0.82
C ASP A 105 -26.40 -8.42 -1.00
N TYR A 106 -26.62 -7.32 -0.28
CA TYR A 106 -25.82 -6.11 -0.33
C TYR A 106 -25.47 -5.62 1.08
N VAL A 107 -24.27 -5.07 1.24
CA VAL A 107 -23.86 -4.36 2.44
C VAL A 107 -22.96 -3.17 2.08
N CYS A 108 -23.02 -2.12 2.89
CA CYS A 108 -22.16 -0.95 2.81
C CYS A 108 -21.44 -0.75 4.15
N PHE A 109 -20.17 -0.38 4.08
CA PHE A 109 -19.34 0.05 5.19
C PHE A 109 -18.95 1.52 4.95
N PRO A 110 -19.70 2.48 5.53
CA PRO A 110 -19.29 3.87 5.52
C PRO A 110 -17.93 4.07 6.17
N ALA A 111 -17.19 5.06 5.69
CA ALA A 111 -15.90 5.42 6.23
C ALA A 111 -16.00 5.80 7.72
N ASN A 112 -14.94 5.48 8.47
CA ASN A 112 -14.72 5.89 9.86
C ASN A 112 -15.79 5.43 10.87
N THR A 113 -16.45 4.29 10.63
CA THR A 113 -17.41 3.71 11.59
C THR A 113 -16.75 2.92 12.71
N GLY A 114 -15.49 2.49 12.52
CA GLY A 114 -14.80 1.57 13.44
C GLY A 114 -15.30 0.11 13.35
N ILE A 115 -16.30 -0.18 12.51
CA ILE A 115 -16.88 -1.51 12.37
C ILE A 115 -16.03 -2.31 11.38
N ALA A 116 -15.20 -3.21 11.91
CA ALA A 116 -14.31 -4.02 11.10
C ALA A 116 -15.02 -5.21 10.45
N HIS A 117 -14.75 -5.44 9.17
CA HIS A 117 -15.37 -6.52 8.40
C HIS A 117 -14.39 -7.44 7.68
N ALA A 118 -14.85 -8.65 7.38
CA ALA A 118 -14.20 -9.62 6.51
C ALA A 118 -15.24 -10.64 6.00
N PHE A 119 -14.98 -11.24 4.83
CA PHE A 119 -15.81 -12.30 4.28
C PHE A 119 -15.10 -13.65 4.37
N GLU A 120 -15.81 -14.64 4.88
CA GLU A 120 -15.38 -16.03 5.02
C GLU A 120 -16.27 -16.93 4.15
N ASN A 121 -15.71 -17.91 3.46
CA ASN A 121 -16.47 -18.92 2.74
C ASN A 121 -16.25 -20.28 3.40
N PRO A 122 -17.09 -20.67 4.38
CA PRO A 122 -17.02 -22.00 4.99
C PRO A 122 -17.65 -23.11 4.11
N PHE A 123 -18.18 -22.77 2.94
CA PHE A 123 -18.93 -23.70 2.09
C PHE A 123 -18.03 -24.37 1.04
N ALA A 124 -18.56 -25.40 0.39
CA ALA A 124 -17.84 -26.21 -0.59
C ALA A 124 -17.71 -25.56 -1.98
N GLU A 125 -18.60 -24.60 -2.29
CA GLU A 125 -18.62 -23.90 -3.58
C GLU A 125 -18.01 -22.50 -3.46
N PRO A 126 -17.34 -21.98 -4.50
CA PRO A 126 -16.85 -20.61 -4.51
C PRO A 126 -17.98 -19.59 -4.36
N CYS A 127 -17.71 -18.48 -3.66
CA CYS A 127 -18.59 -17.33 -3.60
C CYS A 127 -17.98 -16.17 -4.37
N ARG A 128 -18.76 -15.49 -5.21
CA ARG A 128 -18.32 -14.32 -5.97
C ARG A 128 -19.11 -13.09 -5.56
N LEU A 129 -18.41 -11.99 -5.35
CA LEU A 129 -18.98 -10.72 -4.96
C LEU A 129 -18.27 -9.57 -5.68
N LEU A 130 -18.99 -8.47 -5.90
CA LEU A 130 -18.37 -7.19 -6.26
C LEU A 130 -17.95 -6.49 -4.97
N ALA A 131 -16.72 -6.02 -4.93
CA ALA A 131 -16.21 -5.08 -3.94
C ALA A 131 -16.02 -3.73 -4.64
N ILE A 132 -16.65 -2.68 -4.11
CA ILE A 132 -16.68 -1.35 -4.73
C ILE A 132 -16.32 -0.33 -3.67
N GLY A 133 -15.41 0.58 -3.96
CA GLY A 133 -15.04 1.64 -3.02
C GLY A 133 -14.30 2.77 -3.70
N ASN A 134 -14.24 3.93 -3.07
CA ASN A 134 -13.37 5.00 -3.54
C ASN A 134 -11.89 4.65 -3.31
N ARG A 135 -11.00 5.33 -4.05
CA ARG A 135 -9.54 5.22 -3.93
C ARG A 135 -8.98 6.53 -3.37
N ASP A 136 -8.81 6.57 -2.05
CA ASP A 136 -8.22 7.70 -1.34
C ASP A 136 -6.70 7.46 -1.14
N PRO A 137 -5.83 8.38 -1.62
CA PRO A 137 -4.39 8.25 -1.45
C PRO A 137 -3.96 8.36 0.02
N ASP A 138 -4.77 8.96 0.88
CA ASP A 138 -4.52 9.21 2.30
C ASP A 138 -5.31 8.26 3.21
N GLU A 139 -5.77 7.13 2.69
CA GLU A 139 -6.50 6.12 3.46
C GLU A 139 -5.69 5.57 4.62
N ILE A 140 -6.41 5.22 5.69
CA ILE A 140 -5.91 4.46 6.83
C ILE A 140 -6.81 3.24 7.05
N ALA A 141 -6.35 2.06 6.62
CA ALA A 141 -7.06 0.82 6.90
C ALA A 141 -6.58 0.23 8.23
N VAL A 142 -7.51 0.00 9.17
CA VAL A 142 -7.21 -0.47 10.52
C VAL A 142 -7.55 -1.95 10.65
N TYR A 143 -6.61 -2.76 11.15
CA TYR A 143 -6.73 -4.22 11.29
C TYR A 143 -6.72 -4.64 12.77
N PRO A 144 -7.86 -4.59 13.47
CA PRO A 144 -7.92 -4.79 14.92
C PRO A 144 -7.40 -6.16 15.37
N ASP A 145 -7.76 -7.23 14.67
CA ASP A 145 -7.37 -8.61 15.05
C ASP A 145 -5.84 -8.83 15.07
N SER A 146 -5.10 -8.01 14.33
CA SER A 146 -3.64 -8.11 14.24
C SER A 146 -2.89 -6.91 14.81
N GLY A 147 -3.61 -5.97 15.45
CA GLY A 147 -3.00 -4.81 16.10
C GLY A 147 -2.16 -3.95 15.16
N LYS A 148 -2.58 -3.76 13.90
CA LYS A 148 -1.87 -2.93 12.92
C LYS A 148 -2.79 -2.05 12.08
N MET A 149 -2.22 -1.07 11.40
CA MET A 149 -2.90 -0.27 10.38
C MET A 149 -2.02 -0.09 9.14
N LYS A 150 -2.64 0.12 7.99
CA LYS A 150 -1.97 0.50 6.74
C LYS A 150 -2.17 2.00 6.51
N LEU A 151 -1.09 2.74 6.40
CA LEU A 151 -1.06 4.16 6.05
C LEU A 151 -0.74 4.27 4.56
N ARG A 152 -1.73 4.59 3.73
CA ARG A 152 -1.56 4.54 2.28
C ARG A 152 -0.63 5.62 1.75
N ALA A 153 -0.76 6.85 2.24
CA ALA A 153 0.08 7.98 1.82
C ALA A 153 1.58 7.72 2.01
N LEU A 154 1.94 6.87 2.98
CA LEU A 154 3.33 6.54 3.31
C LEU A 154 3.79 5.19 2.75
N ASP A 155 2.88 4.40 2.16
CA ASP A 155 3.10 3.00 1.81
C ASP A 155 3.73 2.19 2.97
N ARG A 156 3.08 2.25 4.14
CA ARG A 156 3.55 1.57 5.35
C ARG A 156 2.43 0.80 6.04
N ILE A 157 2.82 -0.32 6.66
CA ILE A 157 2.02 -1.01 7.66
C ILE A 157 2.72 -0.83 9.00
N VAL A 158 2.02 -0.30 9.99
CA VAL A 158 2.54 0.03 11.31
C VAL A 158 1.69 -0.61 12.39
N PRO A 159 2.23 -0.90 13.59
CA PRO A 159 1.43 -1.31 14.74
C PRO A 159 0.38 -0.25 15.09
N LEU A 160 -0.74 -0.67 15.68
CA LEU A 160 -1.64 0.30 16.29
C LEU A 160 -0.94 0.96 17.48
N PRO A 161 -1.06 2.29 17.61
CA PRO A 161 -0.53 2.98 18.77
C PRO A 161 -1.19 2.46 20.06
N PRO A 162 -0.46 2.42 21.19
CA PRO A 162 -1.05 2.20 22.50
C PRO A 162 -2.17 3.21 22.77
N GLN A 163 -3.16 2.80 23.56
CA GLN A 163 -4.14 3.74 24.09
C GLN A 163 -3.44 4.73 25.04
N GLY A 164 -3.87 5.99 25.03
CA GLY A 164 -3.37 7.01 25.95
C GLY A 164 -2.06 7.69 25.54
N LEU A 165 -1.58 7.47 24.31
CA LEU A 165 -0.61 8.40 23.73
C LEU A 165 -1.28 9.76 23.54
N ASP A 166 -0.82 10.76 24.29
CA ASP A 166 -1.22 12.14 24.07
C ASP A 166 -0.32 12.82 23.04
N TYR A 167 -0.68 14.06 22.69
CA TYR A 167 0.06 14.85 21.71
C TYR A 167 1.54 15.08 22.09
N TRP A 168 1.87 15.01 23.38
CA TRP A 168 3.20 15.32 23.91
C TRP A 168 4.03 14.08 24.23
N THR A 169 3.48 12.89 24.06
CA THR A 169 4.15 11.66 24.46
C THR A 169 5.40 11.45 23.61
N GLY A 170 6.57 11.41 24.27
CA GLY A 170 7.87 11.28 23.62
C GLY A 170 8.53 12.60 23.22
N GLU A 171 7.85 13.73 23.44
CA GLU A 171 8.39 15.07 23.18
C GLU A 171 9.12 15.64 24.40
N ALA A 172 10.18 16.39 24.15
CA ALA A 172 11.00 17.03 25.19
C ALA A 172 10.32 18.30 25.74
N THR A 173 9.18 18.13 26.43
CA THR A 173 8.35 19.23 26.94
C THR A 173 8.97 20.00 28.11
N GLU A 174 10.00 19.44 28.74
CA GLU A 174 10.69 20.05 29.89
C GLU A 174 12.01 20.75 29.52
N VAL A 175 12.35 20.84 28.23
CA VAL A 175 13.60 21.47 27.76
C VAL A 175 13.33 22.89 27.28
N GLU A 176 14.07 23.87 27.78
CA GLU A 176 14.00 25.24 27.26
C GLU A 176 14.64 25.31 25.86
N LEU A 177 14.04 26.10 24.96
CA LEU A 177 14.48 26.26 23.56
C LEU A 177 15.95 26.72 23.41
N GLY A 178 16.59 27.20 24.48
CA GLY A 178 18.01 27.59 24.52
C GLY A 178 18.97 26.47 24.94
N ASP A 179 18.51 25.43 25.63
CA ASP A 179 19.38 24.37 26.16
C ASP A 179 19.74 23.29 25.11
N ALA A 180 18.98 23.24 24.01
CA ALA A 180 19.28 22.38 22.87
C ALA A 180 20.41 22.92 21.97
N ALA A 181 20.94 24.12 22.24
CA ALA A 181 21.94 24.81 21.42
C ALA A 181 23.39 24.30 21.62
N GLY A 182 23.56 22.98 21.77
CA GLY A 182 24.88 22.35 21.81
C GLY A 182 25.50 22.08 20.43
N ASP A 183 24.69 22.04 19.37
CA ASP A 183 25.18 21.82 18.00
C ASP A 183 24.20 22.44 17.00
N ASP A 184 24.50 23.65 16.53
CA ASP A 184 23.69 24.35 15.52
C ASP A 184 23.50 23.44 14.28
N PRO A 185 22.24 23.06 13.94
CA PRO A 185 21.97 22.18 12.80
C PRO A 185 22.53 22.72 11.48
N ARG A 186 22.62 24.05 11.33
CA ARG A 186 23.23 24.69 10.15
C ARG A 186 24.74 24.53 10.15
N ALA A 187 25.38 24.69 11.31
CA ALA A 187 26.80 24.42 11.46
C ALA A 187 27.13 22.94 11.21
N ARG A 188 26.29 22.01 11.66
CA ARG A 188 26.44 20.58 11.40
C ARG A 188 26.29 20.22 9.92
N ALA A 189 25.31 20.83 9.24
CA ALA A 189 25.12 20.66 7.79
C ALA A 189 26.31 21.23 6.99
N ALA A 190 26.84 22.39 7.38
CA ALA A 190 28.01 22.99 6.75
C ALA A 190 29.26 22.11 6.89
N ARG A 191 29.53 21.57 8.09
CA ARG A 191 30.64 20.62 8.31
C ARG A 191 30.48 19.33 7.51
N ALA A 192 29.24 18.88 7.28
CA ALA A 192 28.99 17.70 6.46
C ALA A 192 29.23 17.98 4.97
N ALA A 193 28.83 19.15 4.47
CA ALA A 193 29.10 19.58 3.10
C ALA A 193 30.60 19.71 2.82
N GLU A 194 31.35 20.39 3.69
CA GLU A 194 32.82 20.50 3.54
C GLU A 194 33.53 19.15 3.52
N ARG A 195 32.99 18.14 4.22
CA ARG A 195 33.56 16.79 4.21
C ARG A 195 33.32 16.10 2.86
N ILE A 196 32.14 16.25 2.29
CA ILE A 196 31.79 15.68 0.98
C ILE A 196 32.67 16.32 -0.11
N ASP A 197 32.81 17.64 -0.10
CA ASP A 197 33.64 18.35 -1.08
C ASP A 197 35.10 17.86 -1.02
N ARG A 198 35.66 17.68 0.19
CA ARG A 198 37.01 17.11 0.36
C ARG A 198 37.14 15.66 -0.10
N GLU A 199 36.10 14.84 0.12
CA GLU A 199 36.09 13.45 -0.33
C GLU A 199 36.00 13.36 -1.86
N ASP A 200 35.23 14.24 -2.50
CA ASP A 200 35.12 14.33 -3.96
C ASP A 200 36.41 14.86 -4.60
N GLU A 201 37.02 15.91 -4.04
CA GLU A 201 38.34 16.41 -4.48
C GLU A 201 39.43 15.33 -4.36
N ALA A 202 39.44 14.59 -3.25
CA ALA A 202 40.39 13.49 -3.06
C ALA A 202 40.17 12.36 -4.07
N ARG A 203 38.91 12.07 -4.41
CA ARG A 203 38.55 11.04 -5.39
C ARG A 203 38.95 11.44 -6.81
N GLU A 204 38.74 12.69 -7.20
CA GLU A 204 39.16 13.20 -8.50
C GLU A 204 40.68 13.14 -8.66
N LYS A 205 41.41 13.55 -7.61
CA LYS A 205 42.87 13.47 -7.59
C LYS A 205 43.40 12.04 -7.70
N GLN A 206 42.74 11.08 -7.06
CA GLN A 206 43.09 9.66 -7.18
C GLN A 206 42.85 9.14 -8.61
N VAL A 207 41.77 9.55 -9.27
CA VAL A 207 41.49 9.19 -10.67
C VAL A 207 42.58 9.72 -11.61
N ASP A 208 43.02 10.97 -11.39
CA ASP A 208 44.11 11.57 -12.18
C ASP A 208 45.45 10.85 -11.96
N GLU A 209 45.78 10.50 -10.72
CA GLU A 209 46.98 9.73 -10.39
C GLU A 209 46.94 8.33 -11.01
N ASP A 210 45.80 7.65 -10.94
CA ASP A 210 45.59 6.32 -11.55
C ASP A 210 45.69 6.38 -13.07
N LEU A 211 45.14 7.43 -13.69
CA LEU A 211 45.21 7.65 -15.13
C LEU A 211 46.65 7.94 -15.60
N ALA A 212 47.40 8.74 -14.84
CA ALA A 212 48.81 9.02 -15.09
C ALA A 212 49.65 7.73 -14.98
N ALA A 213 49.43 6.94 -13.93
CA ALA A 213 50.09 5.64 -13.75
C ALA A 213 49.76 4.66 -14.88
N MET A 214 48.53 4.65 -15.38
CA MET A 214 48.11 3.83 -16.52
C MET A 214 48.78 4.26 -17.83
N LYS A 215 48.82 5.56 -18.14
CA LYS A 215 49.50 6.10 -19.33
C LYS A 215 50.99 5.77 -19.34
N LYS A 216 51.66 5.89 -18.18
CA LYS A 216 53.06 5.51 -18.00
C LYS A 216 53.31 4.01 -18.25
N ARG A 217 52.41 3.13 -17.77
CA ARG A 217 52.49 1.67 -18.04
C ARG A 217 52.31 1.32 -19.51
N LEU A 218 51.53 2.11 -20.25
CA LEU A 218 51.24 1.91 -21.66
C LEU A 218 52.22 2.61 -22.61
N GLY A 219 53.18 3.38 -22.09
CA GLY A 219 54.17 4.11 -22.89
C GLY A 219 53.58 5.26 -23.72
N LEU A 220 52.49 5.86 -23.24
CA LEU A 220 51.72 6.92 -23.91
C LEU A 220 52.06 8.33 -23.40
N GLU A 221 53.30 8.56 -22.94
CA GLU A 221 53.76 9.89 -22.49
C GLU A 221 54.20 10.79 -23.65
#